data_AF-A0A7X8BNE7-F1
#
_entry.id   AF-A0A7X8BNE7-F1
#
_cell.length_a   1.000
_cell.length_b   1.000
_cell.length_c   1.000
_cell.angle_alpha   90.00
_cell.angle_beta   90.00
_cell.angle_gamma   90.00
#
_symmetry.space_group_name_H-M   'P 1'
#
loop_
_entity.id
_entity.type
_entity.pdbx_description
1 polymer ?
#
loop_
_entity_poly.entity_id
_entity_poly.type
_entity_poly.pdbx_seq_one_letter_code
_entity_poly.pdbx_strand_id
1 'polypeptide(L)'
;MKILGFTCDWAGFALDFAGMQRMEYSSSISFINLRCSARFDIADGVEALANGADGIFFALCPLGDCHYESGNHHALSRINHLADLMSFAGLKPERIGFYHADTTLAFGLKSAIDKFEGKLKEFGDLSSDVSIKPELTVRVAAMRRTARSQAVRWLLSKELELVRKGNVFDEKLDSSEYEKLVKDTLRAEYRKGLVLEALSEPRSAVEVSALTGLEARRVFELIVELERETRARFDRIEHERPLYVEVANA
;
A
#
# COMPACT_ATOMS: atom_id res chain seq x y z
N MET A 1 9.74 4.38 17.27
CA MET A 1 8.33 4.03 16.96
C MET A 1 7.46 5.26 16.70
N LYS A 2 6.91 5.35 15.48
CA LYS A 2 5.95 6.35 14.99
C LYS A 2 4.79 5.64 14.29
N ILE A 3 3.56 5.98 14.65
CA ILE A 3 2.35 5.41 14.04
C ILE A 3 1.57 6.53 13.37
N LEU A 4 1.26 6.38 12.08
CA LEU A 4 0.34 7.28 11.40
C LEU A 4 -1.06 6.69 11.44
N GLY A 5 -1.97 7.41 12.10
CA GLY A 5 -3.38 7.10 12.13
C GLY A 5 -4.13 7.77 10.99
N PHE A 6 -5.15 7.11 10.43
CA PHE A 6 -6.16 7.74 9.58
C PHE A 6 -7.52 7.54 10.25
N THR A 7 -8.28 8.62 10.36
CA THR A 7 -9.67 8.58 10.85
C THR A 7 -10.56 9.34 9.87
N CYS A 8 -11.85 9.01 9.83
CA CYS A 8 -12.82 9.91 9.25
C CYS A 8 -13.43 10.83 10.32
N ASP A 9 -14.06 11.93 9.92
CA ASP A 9 -14.70 12.87 10.85
C ASP A 9 -15.70 12.17 11.79
N TRP A 10 -16.49 11.25 11.23
CA TRP A 10 -17.54 10.56 11.98
C TRP A 10 -16.99 9.55 12.99
N ALA A 11 -16.00 8.75 12.61
CA ALA A 11 -15.31 7.85 13.53
C ALA A 11 -14.39 8.62 14.50
N GLY A 12 -13.92 9.81 14.10
CA GLY A 12 -13.08 10.71 14.88
C GLY A 12 -13.75 11.18 16.17
N PHE A 13 -15.09 11.24 16.22
CA PHE A 13 -15.81 11.52 17.46
C PHE A 13 -15.50 10.51 18.58
N ALA A 14 -15.10 9.27 18.26
CA ALA A 14 -14.63 8.33 19.28
C ALA A 14 -13.28 8.76 19.90
N LEU A 15 -12.40 9.40 19.15
CA LEU A 15 -11.15 9.99 19.66
C LEU A 15 -11.45 11.21 20.54
N ASP A 16 -12.39 12.06 20.12
CA ASP A 16 -12.84 13.20 20.93
C ASP A 16 -13.46 12.72 22.25
N PHE A 17 -14.29 11.68 22.20
CA PHE A 17 -14.89 11.08 23.39
C PHE A 17 -13.83 10.44 24.30
N ALA A 18 -12.81 9.77 23.76
CA ALA A 18 -11.65 9.34 24.55
C ALA A 18 -11.00 10.51 25.29
N GLY A 19 -10.80 11.64 24.61
CA GLY A 19 -10.26 12.86 25.19
C GLY A 19 -11.13 13.44 26.30
N MET A 20 -12.45 13.51 26.10
CA MET A 20 -13.41 13.95 27.12
C MET A 20 -13.39 13.07 28.37
N GLN A 21 -13.24 11.76 28.17
CA GLN A 21 -13.11 10.77 29.26
C GLN A 21 -11.70 10.72 29.86
N ARG A 22 -10.77 11.57 29.40
CA ARG A 22 -9.36 11.59 29.82
C ARG A 22 -8.68 10.22 29.68
N MET A 23 -9.06 9.47 28.63
CA MET A 23 -8.44 8.19 28.32
C MET A 23 -7.06 8.43 27.72
N GLU A 24 -6.03 7.93 28.39
CA GLU A 24 -4.67 7.96 27.88
C GLU A 24 -4.43 6.82 26.89
N TYR A 25 -3.99 7.16 25.68
CA TYR A 25 -3.44 6.23 24.71
C TYR A 25 -2.06 6.74 24.26
N SER A 26 -1.28 5.89 23.62
CA SER A 26 0.11 6.18 23.25
C SER A 26 0.27 7.51 22.52
N SER A 27 1.27 8.31 22.91
CA SER A 27 1.70 9.50 22.17
C SER A 27 2.44 9.16 20.87
N SER A 28 2.68 7.88 20.60
CA SER A 28 3.34 7.41 19.37
C SER A 28 2.43 7.47 18.14
N ILE A 29 1.11 7.59 18.31
CA ILE A 29 0.15 7.70 17.21
C ILE A 29 -0.25 9.15 16.93
N SER A 30 -0.26 9.53 15.66
CA SER A 30 -0.76 10.84 15.19
C SER A 30 -1.80 10.61 14.10
N PHE A 31 -3.02 11.14 14.28
CA PHE A 31 -4.11 10.93 13.33
C PHE A 31 -4.19 12.04 12.27
N ILE A 32 -4.32 11.64 11.01
CA ILE A 32 -4.83 12.48 9.92
C ILE A 32 -6.34 12.27 9.87
N ASN A 33 -7.08 13.37 9.95
CA ASN A 33 -8.54 13.36 9.85
C ASN A 33 -8.99 13.62 8.40
N LEU A 34 -9.86 12.75 7.89
CA LEU A 34 -10.44 12.80 6.56
C LEU A 34 -11.96 13.01 6.66
N ARG A 35 -12.61 13.56 5.63
CA ARG A 35 -14.10 13.58 5.62
C ARG A 35 -14.70 12.18 5.68
N CYS A 36 -14.11 11.24 4.93
CA CYS A 36 -14.48 9.83 4.91
C CYS A 36 -13.21 8.98 4.76
N SER A 37 -13.20 7.78 5.36
CA SER A 37 -12.10 6.82 5.19
C SER A 37 -11.96 6.36 3.74
N ALA A 38 -13.02 6.43 2.93
CA ALA A 38 -12.98 6.19 1.49
C ALA A 38 -12.06 7.15 0.73
N ARG A 39 -11.59 8.24 1.34
CA ARG A 39 -10.60 9.12 0.72
C ARG A 39 -9.19 8.52 0.75
N PHE A 40 -8.93 7.57 1.64
CA PHE A 40 -7.63 6.90 1.73
C PHE A 40 -7.28 6.20 0.41
N ASP A 41 -6.11 6.49 -0.12
CA ASP A 41 -5.47 5.79 -1.22
C ASP A 41 -4.29 4.97 -0.68
N ILE A 42 -4.02 3.79 -1.24
CA ILE A 42 -2.89 2.97 -0.81
C ILE A 42 -1.56 3.71 -0.99
N ALA A 43 -1.48 4.68 -1.92
CA ALA A 43 -0.32 5.54 -2.09
C ALA A 43 -0.04 6.41 -0.85
N ASP A 44 -1.08 6.83 -0.12
CA ASP A 44 -0.94 7.57 1.14
C ASP A 44 -0.29 6.68 2.21
N GLY A 45 -0.68 5.41 2.27
CA GLY A 45 -0.08 4.43 3.18
C GLY A 45 1.37 4.10 2.83
N VAL A 46 1.69 3.90 1.55
CA VAL A 46 3.08 3.71 1.12
C VAL A 46 3.94 4.94 1.44
N GLU A 47 3.40 6.14 1.24
CA GLU A 47 4.11 7.38 1.57
C GLU A 47 4.37 7.50 3.08
N ALA A 48 3.42 7.10 3.92
CA ALA A 48 3.61 7.05 5.36
C ALA A 48 4.79 6.13 5.75
N LEU A 49 4.84 4.91 5.21
CA LEU A 49 5.94 3.96 5.47
C LEU A 49 7.28 4.52 4.99
N ALA A 50 7.30 5.12 3.81
CA ALA A 50 8.50 5.69 3.21
C ALA A 50 9.04 6.90 3.99
N ASN A 51 8.19 7.63 4.71
CA ASN A 51 8.58 8.72 5.61
C ASN A 51 8.86 8.25 7.06
N GLY A 52 8.99 6.94 7.26
CA GLY A 52 9.38 6.36 8.55
C GLY A 52 8.23 6.16 9.53
N ALA A 53 7.02 5.89 9.06
CA ALA A 53 6.00 5.28 9.90
C ALA A 53 6.36 3.81 10.17
N ASP A 54 6.36 3.41 11.43
CA ASP A 54 6.59 2.01 11.85
C ASP A 54 5.32 1.16 11.74
N GLY A 55 4.16 1.82 11.71
CA GLY A 55 2.88 1.23 11.36
C GLY A 55 1.83 2.27 10.99
N ILE A 56 0.74 1.79 10.39
CA ILE A 56 -0.41 2.60 10.00
C ILE A 56 -1.64 2.07 10.71
N PHE A 57 -2.43 2.96 11.31
CA PHE A 57 -3.65 2.58 12.01
C PHE A 57 -4.87 3.28 11.40
N PHE A 58 -6.01 2.58 11.30
CA PHE A 58 -7.25 3.17 10.79
C PHE A 58 -8.36 3.11 11.85
N ALA A 59 -8.97 4.27 12.15
CA ALA A 59 -10.23 4.34 12.87
C ALA A 59 -11.36 4.52 11.85
N LEU A 60 -12.21 3.49 11.72
CA LEU A 60 -13.27 3.41 10.72
C LEU A 60 -14.64 3.45 11.40
N CYS A 61 -15.67 3.94 10.71
CA CYS A 61 -17.06 3.75 11.16
C CYS A 61 -17.39 2.25 11.25
N PRO A 62 -18.30 1.82 12.15
CA PRO A 62 -18.85 0.47 12.14
C PRO A 62 -19.43 0.11 10.77
N LEU A 63 -19.28 -1.15 10.36
CA LEU A 63 -19.88 -1.63 9.12
C LEU A 63 -21.41 -1.58 9.24
N GLY A 64 -22.07 -0.98 8.26
CA GLY A 64 -23.51 -0.67 8.32
C GLY A 64 -23.82 0.77 8.75
N ASP A 65 -22.95 1.41 9.54
CA ASP A 65 -23.15 2.75 10.09
C ASP A 65 -22.26 3.81 9.41
N CYS A 66 -21.86 3.58 8.16
CA CYS A 66 -21.07 4.57 7.43
C CYS A 66 -21.95 5.77 7.07
N HIS A 67 -21.53 6.97 7.45
CA HIS A 67 -22.24 8.20 7.06
C HIS A 67 -22.36 8.37 5.54
N TYR A 68 -21.37 7.86 4.78
CA TYR A 68 -21.36 7.87 3.32
C TYR A 68 -21.70 6.48 2.74
N GLU A 69 -22.54 5.71 3.47
CA GLU A 69 -23.09 4.39 3.12
C GLU A 69 -22.06 3.26 2.94
N SER A 70 -21.19 3.38 1.94
CA SER A 70 -20.26 2.33 1.54
C SER A 70 -18.79 2.72 1.67
N GLY A 71 -18.51 3.93 2.16
CA GLY A 71 -17.16 4.47 2.20
C GLY A 71 -16.16 3.66 3.02
N ASN A 72 -16.58 3.11 4.16
CA ASN A 72 -15.74 2.25 4.99
C ASN A 72 -15.47 0.87 4.35
N HIS A 73 -16.35 0.36 3.49
CA HIS A 73 -16.09 -0.85 2.72
C HIS A 73 -14.96 -0.63 1.69
N HIS A 74 -14.99 0.48 0.96
CA HIS A 74 -13.90 0.85 0.05
C HIS A 74 -12.57 1.04 0.79
N ALA A 75 -12.59 1.67 1.96
CA ALA A 75 -11.40 1.84 2.79
C ALA A 75 -10.82 0.47 3.20
N LEU A 76 -11.67 -0.44 3.71
CA LEU A 76 -11.25 -1.76 4.16
C LEU A 76 -10.60 -2.58 3.03
N SER A 77 -11.18 -2.55 1.83
CA SER A 77 -10.60 -3.19 0.64
C SER A 77 -9.20 -2.66 0.32
N ARG A 78 -9.02 -1.33 0.29
CA ARG A 78 -7.71 -0.71 0.04
C ARG A 78 -6.70 -1.02 1.14
N ILE A 79 -7.14 -1.06 2.40
CA ILE A 79 -6.30 -1.44 3.54
C ILE A 79 -5.77 -2.87 3.36
N ASN A 80 -6.63 -3.82 2.97
CA ASN A 80 -6.24 -5.20 2.71
C ASN A 80 -5.27 -5.31 1.53
N HIS A 81 -5.50 -4.55 0.46
CA HIS A 81 -4.62 -4.56 -0.70
C HIS A 81 -3.29 -3.83 -0.48
N LEU A 82 -3.24 -2.85 0.43
CA LEU A 82 -1.97 -2.31 0.92
C LEU A 82 -1.20 -3.37 1.71
N ALA A 83 -1.89 -4.17 2.53
CA ALA A 83 -1.29 -5.29 3.25
C ALA A 83 -0.73 -6.36 2.28
N ASP A 84 -1.42 -6.67 1.19
CA ASP A 84 -0.90 -7.53 0.11
C ASP A 84 0.39 -6.95 -0.50
N LEU A 85 0.40 -5.65 -0.82
CA LEU A 85 1.56 -4.98 -1.41
C LEU A 85 2.76 -4.97 -0.44
N MET A 86 2.52 -4.76 0.86
CA MET A 86 3.55 -4.88 1.90
C MET A 86 4.14 -6.29 1.94
N SER A 87 3.28 -7.33 1.87
CA SER A 87 3.71 -8.72 1.82
C SER A 87 4.62 -8.99 0.62
N PHE A 88 4.27 -8.49 -0.57
CA PHE A 88 5.12 -8.61 -1.77
C PHE A 88 6.47 -7.91 -1.62
N ALA A 89 6.53 -6.82 -0.85
CA ALA A 89 7.76 -6.13 -0.51
C ALA A 89 8.56 -6.79 0.63
N GLY A 90 8.07 -7.90 1.19
CA GLY A 90 8.70 -8.56 2.34
C GLY A 90 8.57 -7.76 3.64
N LEU A 91 7.63 -6.82 3.71
CA LEU A 91 7.25 -6.11 4.92
C LEU A 91 6.13 -6.88 5.63
N LYS A 92 6.16 -6.85 6.97
CA LYS A 92 5.12 -7.47 7.80
C LYS A 92 3.78 -6.75 7.61
N PRO A 93 2.73 -7.39 7.05
CA PRO A 93 1.44 -6.75 6.85
C PRO A 93 0.75 -6.33 8.16
N GLU A 94 1.10 -6.96 9.27
CA GLU A 94 0.63 -6.65 10.63
C GLU A 94 1.10 -5.28 11.13
N ARG A 95 1.94 -4.57 10.36
CA ARG A 95 2.21 -3.13 10.54
C ARG A 95 1.04 -2.25 10.10
N ILE A 96 -0.05 -2.84 9.61
CA ILE A 96 -1.34 -2.18 9.40
C ILE A 96 -2.34 -2.70 10.42
N GLY A 97 -2.98 -1.78 11.13
CA GLY A 97 -4.06 -2.06 12.05
C GLY A 97 -5.30 -1.24 11.72
N PHE A 98 -6.48 -1.74 12.03
CA PHE A 98 -7.70 -0.95 11.97
C PHE A 98 -8.67 -1.34 13.07
N TYR A 99 -9.57 -0.42 13.39
CA TYR A 99 -10.64 -0.63 14.34
C TYR A 99 -11.91 0.07 13.86
N HIS A 100 -13.04 -0.62 13.98
CA HIS A 100 -14.36 -0.02 13.76
C HIS A 100 -14.80 0.68 15.04
N ALA A 101 -14.64 2.00 15.08
CA ALA A 101 -14.88 2.83 16.24
C ALA A 101 -16.35 3.22 16.36
N ASP A 102 -17.00 2.73 17.41
CA ASP A 102 -18.29 3.25 17.88
C ASP A 102 -18.06 4.62 18.53
N THR A 103 -18.80 5.63 18.07
CA THR A 103 -18.70 7.02 18.55
C THR A 103 -19.06 7.17 20.02
N THR A 104 -19.82 6.22 20.57
CA THR A 104 -20.26 6.23 21.98
C THR A 104 -19.36 5.40 22.89
N LEU A 105 -18.46 4.58 22.35
CA LEU A 105 -17.64 3.63 23.10
C LEU A 105 -16.15 3.70 22.75
N ALA A 106 -15.49 4.75 23.27
CA ALA A 106 -14.07 5.00 23.00
C ALA A 106 -13.10 3.98 23.63
N PHE A 107 -13.52 3.21 24.64
CA PHE A 107 -12.67 2.22 25.31
C PHE A 107 -12.15 1.15 24.32
N GLY A 108 -13.00 0.73 23.38
CA GLY A 108 -12.62 -0.27 22.38
C GLY A 108 -11.53 0.24 21.44
N LEU A 109 -11.64 1.50 21.00
CA LEU A 109 -10.64 2.16 20.16
C LEU A 109 -9.30 2.30 20.90
N LYS A 110 -9.33 2.76 22.16
CA LYS A 110 -8.13 2.83 23.01
C LYS A 110 -7.45 1.46 23.13
N SER A 111 -8.22 0.41 23.44
CA SER A 111 -7.68 -0.95 23.57
C SER A 111 -7.07 -1.46 22.27
N ALA A 112 -7.67 -1.12 21.13
CA ALA A 112 -7.14 -1.49 19.82
C ALA A 112 -5.82 -0.78 19.50
N ILE A 113 -5.69 0.51 19.83
CA ILE A 113 -4.45 1.28 19.68
C ILE A 113 -3.35 0.67 20.55
N ASP A 114 -3.61 0.40 21.84
CA ASP A 114 -2.63 -0.16 22.77
C ASP A 114 -2.14 -1.55 22.30
N LYS A 115 -3.07 -2.40 21.84
CA LYS A 115 -2.72 -3.73 21.28
C LYS A 115 -1.88 -3.62 20.02
N PHE A 116 -2.22 -2.68 19.13
CA PHE A 116 -1.49 -2.46 17.89
C PHE A 116 -0.07 -1.97 18.17
N GLU A 117 0.08 -1.03 19.10
CA GLU A 117 1.38 -0.56 19.56
C GLU A 117 2.23 -1.69 20.15
N GLY A 118 1.63 -2.55 20.99
CA GLY A 118 2.30 -3.74 21.53
C GLY A 118 2.88 -4.64 20.44
N LYS A 119 2.10 -4.92 19.39
CA LYS A 119 2.55 -5.70 18.24
C LYS A 119 3.70 -5.02 17.49
N LEU A 120 3.65 -3.70 17.29
CA LEU A 120 4.72 -2.98 16.60
C LEU A 120 6.04 -3.00 17.37
N LYS A 121 5.99 -2.95 18.71
CA LYS A 121 7.19 -3.06 19.56
C LYS A 121 7.91 -4.41 19.36
N GLU A 122 7.17 -5.49 19.12
CA GLU A 122 7.75 -6.82 18.82
C GLU A 122 8.43 -6.88 17.45
N PHE A 123 8.03 -6.02 16.50
CA PHE A 123 8.58 -6.00 15.14
C PHE A 123 9.79 -5.08 15.00
N GLY A 124 10.01 -4.18 15.95
CA GLY A 124 11.04 -3.14 15.89
C GLY A 124 10.70 -2.00 14.92
N ASP A 125 11.57 -0.99 14.92
CA ASP A 125 11.41 0.24 14.14
C ASP A 125 11.75 0.01 12.66
N LEU A 126 10.75 0.14 11.80
CA LEU A 126 10.91 0.12 10.35
C LEU A 126 11.61 1.39 9.85
N SER A 127 11.38 2.51 10.52
CA SER A 127 11.93 3.83 10.19
C SER A 127 13.46 3.86 10.16
N SER A 128 14.11 3.16 11.10
CA SER A 128 15.57 2.97 11.08
C SER A 128 16.00 2.06 9.94
N ASP A 129 15.24 1.03 9.62
CA ASP A 129 15.61 0.04 8.61
C ASP A 129 15.54 0.59 7.18
N VAL A 130 14.51 1.39 6.85
CA VAL A 130 14.34 1.97 5.49
C VAL A 130 15.48 2.94 5.13
N SER A 131 16.01 3.64 6.13
CA SER A 131 17.10 4.62 5.93
C SER A 131 18.48 3.97 5.83
N ILE A 132 18.64 2.75 6.35
CA ILE A 132 19.94 2.08 6.49
C ILE A 132 20.14 0.99 5.43
N LYS A 133 19.08 0.30 5.00
CA LYS A 133 19.18 -0.86 4.10
C LYS A 133 18.83 -0.47 2.66
N PRO A 134 19.80 -0.41 1.73
CA PRO A 134 19.54 -0.01 0.33
C PRO A 134 18.50 -0.89 -0.37
N GLU A 135 18.49 -2.19 -0.07
CA GLU A 135 17.50 -3.15 -0.59
C GLU A 135 16.07 -2.76 -0.19
N LEU A 136 15.88 -2.24 1.02
CA LEU A 136 14.56 -1.84 1.50
C LEU A 136 14.11 -0.54 0.85
N THR A 137 15.03 0.37 0.57
CA THR A 137 14.77 1.60 -0.18
C THR A 137 14.20 1.29 -1.58
N VAL A 138 14.81 0.35 -2.32
CA VAL A 138 14.33 -0.07 -3.65
C VAL A 138 12.93 -0.69 -3.57
N ARG A 139 12.67 -1.54 -2.58
CA ARG A 139 11.35 -2.16 -2.38
C ARG A 139 10.26 -1.13 -2.08
N VAL A 140 10.54 -0.16 -1.19
CA VAL A 140 9.60 0.91 -0.86
C VAL A 140 9.36 1.84 -2.07
N ALA A 141 10.41 2.13 -2.85
CA ALA A 141 10.27 2.92 -4.08
C ALA A 141 9.43 2.19 -5.14
N ALA A 142 9.63 0.88 -5.30
CA ALA A 142 8.78 0.04 -6.14
C ALA A 142 7.31 0.03 -5.65
N MET A 143 7.06 -0.07 -4.34
CA MET A 143 5.70 0.08 -3.78
C MET A 143 5.08 1.43 -4.14
N ARG A 144 5.85 2.53 -4.09
CA ARG A 144 5.35 3.88 -4.46
C ARG A 144 4.90 3.89 -5.93
N ARG A 145 5.68 3.30 -6.82
CA ARG A 145 5.33 3.17 -8.25
C ARG A 145 4.07 2.33 -8.43
N THR A 146 3.97 1.18 -7.76
CA THR A 146 2.80 0.30 -7.83
C THR A 146 1.53 0.98 -7.36
N ALA A 147 1.58 1.65 -6.20
CA ALA A 147 0.43 2.33 -5.63
C ALA A 147 -0.06 3.50 -6.52
N ARG A 148 0.83 4.10 -7.30
CA ARG A 148 0.52 5.17 -8.24
C ARG A 148 0.21 4.68 -9.66
N SER A 149 0.31 3.38 -9.94
CA SER A 149 0.10 2.85 -11.29
C SER A 149 -1.37 2.96 -11.69
N GLN A 150 -1.61 3.25 -12.97
CA GLN A 150 -2.97 3.40 -13.48
C GLN A 150 -3.79 2.12 -13.28
N ALA A 151 -3.21 0.96 -13.61
CA ALA A 151 -3.89 -0.33 -13.52
C ALA A 151 -4.38 -0.62 -12.09
N VAL A 152 -3.52 -0.44 -11.09
CA VAL A 152 -3.86 -0.68 -9.68
C VAL A 152 -4.95 0.28 -9.22
N ARG A 153 -4.81 1.58 -9.52
CA ARG A 153 -5.78 2.61 -9.10
C ARG A 153 -7.16 2.41 -9.73
N TRP A 154 -7.19 2.00 -11.00
CA TRP A 154 -8.43 1.68 -11.70
C TRP A 154 -9.14 0.51 -11.04
N LEU A 155 -8.42 -0.59 -10.80
CA LEU A 155 -9.02 -1.77 -10.19
C LEU A 155 -9.55 -1.46 -8.81
N LEU A 156 -8.75 -0.91 -7.88
CA LEU A 156 -9.15 -0.62 -6.49
C LEU A 156 -10.35 0.33 -6.34
N SER A 157 -10.73 1.03 -7.41
CA SER A 157 -11.89 1.93 -7.43
C SER A 157 -13.17 1.25 -7.93
N LYS A 158 -13.07 0.03 -8.48
CA LYS A 158 -14.16 -0.63 -9.24
C LYS A 158 -14.79 -1.82 -8.53
N GLU A 159 -14.35 -2.20 -7.34
CA GLU A 159 -14.86 -3.38 -6.62
C GLU A 159 -16.39 -3.37 -6.48
N LEU A 160 -16.97 -2.33 -5.87
CA LEU A 160 -18.42 -2.28 -5.66
C LEU A 160 -19.20 -2.27 -6.99
N GLU A 161 -18.63 -1.66 -8.02
CA GLU A 161 -19.24 -1.61 -9.35
C GLU A 161 -19.25 -3.01 -9.98
N LEU A 162 -18.09 -3.66 -10.09
CA LEU A 162 -17.94 -4.95 -10.78
C LEU A 162 -18.53 -6.13 -10.00
N VAL A 163 -18.46 -6.09 -8.67
CA VAL A 163 -18.90 -7.20 -7.81
C VAL A 163 -20.38 -7.05 -7.42
N ARG A 164 -20.84 -5.84 -7.07
CA ARG A 164 -22.22 -5.65 -6.59
C ARG A 164 -23.19 -5.22 -7.68
N LYS A 165 -22.82 -4.24 -8.52
CA LYS A 165 -23.72 -3.69 -9.56
C LYS A 165 -23.70 -4.55 -10.84
N GLY A 166 -22.51 -4.92 -11.31
CA GLY A 166 -22.28 -5.58 -12.59
C GLY A 166 -21.64 -4.62 -13.60
N ASN A 167 -21.10 -5.18 -14.67
CA ASN A 167 -20.54 -4.43 -15.81
C ASN A 167 -21.66 -3.88 -16.72
N VAL A 168 -21.29 -3.30 -17.87
CA VAL A 168 -22.26 -2.76 -18.85
C VAL A 168 -23.19 -3.81 -19.50
N PHE A 169 -22.93 -5.09 -19.26
CA PHE A 169 -23.74 -6.23 -19.70
C PHE A 169 -24.49 -6.89 -18.53
N ASP A 170 -24.57 -6.21 -17.37
CA ASP A 170 -25.16 -6.71 -16.12
C ASP A 170 -24.48 -7.97 -15.54
N GLU A 171 -23.28 -8.31 -16.02
CA GLU A 171 -22.49 -9.43 -15.51
C GLU A 171 -21.73 -9.00 -14.26
N LYS A 172 -21.84 -9.80 -13.19
CA LYS A 172 -21.13 -9.55 -11.94
C LYS A 172 -19.90 -10.44 -11.88
N LEU A 173 -18.79 -9.84 -11.47
CA LEU A 173 -17.58 -10.59 -11.18
C LEU A 173 -17.68 -11.20 -9.79
N ASP A 174 -17.28 -12.46 -9.65
CA ASP A 174 -17.20 -13.07 -8.34
C ASP A 174 -16.18 -12.32 -7.45
N SER A 175 -16.47 -12.26 -6.14
CA SER A 175 -15.60 -11.51 -5.21
C SER A 175 -14.19 -12.10 -5.14
N SER A 176 -14.06 -13.43 -5.20
CA SER A 176 -12.76 -14.10 -5.16
C SER A 176 -11.97 -13.92 -6.45
N GLU A 177 -12.66 -13.90 -7.60
CA GLU A 177 -12.06 -13.61 -8.90
C GLU A 177 -11.55 -12.17 -8.97
N TYR A 178 -12.33 -11.21 -8.47
CA TYR A 178 -11.93 -9.81 -8.37
C TYR A 178 -10.72 -9.64 -7.45
N GLU A 179 -10.74 -10.24 -6.26
CA GLU A 179 -9.62 -10.18 -5.32
C GLU A 179 -8.33 -10.75 -5.94
N LYS A 180 -8.44 -11.89 -6.63
CA LYS A 180 -7.32 -12.50 -7.37
C LYS A 180 -6.80 -11.55 -8.46
N LEU A 181 -7.68 -10.95 -9.25
CA LEU A 181 -7.31 -10.00 -10.30
C LEU A 181 -6.52 -8.81 -9.74
N VAL A 182 -6.97 -8.23 -8.62
CA VAL A 182 -6.27 -7.13 -7.95
C VAL A 182 -4.90 -7.59 -7.45
N LYS A 183 -4.81 -8.73 -6.78
CA LYS A 183 -3.53 -9.27 -6.25
C LYS A 183 -2.53 -9.57 -7.36
N ASP A 184 -2.97 -10.17 -8.46
CA ASP A 184 -2.12 -10.47 -9.60
C ASP A 184 -1.62 -9.18 -10.29
N THR A 185 -2.49 -8.17 -10.40
CA THR A 185 -2.11 -6.85 -10.93
C THR A 185 -1.13 -6.14 -10.03
N LEU A 186 -1.36 -6.12 -8.71
CA LEU A 186 -0.43 -5.56 -7.73
C LEU A 186 0.95 -6.22 -7.81
N ARG A 187 0.99 -7.56 -7.90
CA ARG A 187 2.25 -8.32 -8.02
C ARG A 187 2.98 -8.01 -9.32
N ALA A 188 2.26 -7.91 -10.44
CA ALA A 188 2.84 -7.59 -11.73
C ALA A 188 3.43 -6.17 -11.73
N GLU A 189 2.66 -5.18 -11.29
CA GLU A 189 3.11 -3.78 -11.21
C GLU A 189 4.23 -3.58 -10.18
N TYR A 190 4.25 -4.35 -9.09
CA TYR A 190 5.36 -4.34 -8.13
C TYR A 190 6.67 -4.87 -8.73
N ARG A 191 6.61 -5.99 -9.46
CA ARG A 191 7.79 -6.53 -10.16
C ARG A 191 8.31 -5.57 -11.24
N LYS A 192 7.41 -4.93 -12.00
CA LYS A 192 7.77 -3.87 -12.94
C LYS A 192 8.40 -2.67 -12.23
N GLY A 193 7.83 -2.27 -11.10
CA GLY A 193 8.35 -1.20 -10.25
C GLY A 193 9.79 -1.48 -9.79
N LEU A 194 10.07 -2.70 -9.32
CA LEU A 194 11.42 -3.11 -8.92
C LEU A 194 12.43 -3.01 -10.08
N VAL A 195 12.05 -3.47 -11.26
CA VAL A 195 12.91 -3.38 -12.46
C VAL A 195 13.16 -1.91 -12.81
N LEU A 196 12.14 -1.06 -12.83
CA LEU A 196 12.31 0.37 -13.15
C LEU A 196 13.20 1.10 -12.15
N GLU A 197 13.05 0.86 -10.85
CA GLU A 197 13.96 1.42 -9.84
C GLU A 197 15.41 0.98 -10.07
N ALA A 198 15.61 -0.28 -10.44
CA ALA A 198 16.91 -0.82 -10.81
C ALA A 198 17.39 -0.35 -12.21
N LEU A 199 16.57 0.30 -13.02
CA LEU A 199 16.94 0.89 -14.32
C LEU A 199 17.05 2.42 -14.27
N SER A 200 17.10 3.00 -13.06
CA SER A 200 17.47 4.41 -12.83
C SER A 200 18.81 4.80 -13.44
N GLU A 201 19.70 3.82 -13.61
CA GLU A 201 20.94 3.92 -14.38
C GLU A 201 20.97 2.79 -15.42
N PRO A 202 21.72 2.93 -16.52
CA PRO A 202 21.87 1.87 -17.51
C PRO A 202 22.42 0.58 -16.86
N ARG A 203 21.62 -0.50 -16.88
CA ARG A 203 21.99 -1.81 -16.31
C ARG A 203 21.54 -2.97 -17.19
N SER A 204 22.27 -4.08 -17.12
CA SER A 204 21.94 -5.35 -17.76
C SER A 204 20.87 -6.12 -16.96
N ALA A 205 20.19 -7.06 -17.61
CA ALA A 205 19.22 -7.93 -16.92
C ALA A 205 19.83 -8.74 -15.76
N VAL A 206 21.12 -9.08 -15.84
CA VAL A 206 21.85 -9.81 -14.78
C VAL A 206 22.08 -8.92 -13.56
N GLU A 207 22.45 -7.65 -13.77
CA GLU A 207 22.65 -6.69 -12.68
C GLU A 207 21.33 -6.34 -11.99
N VAL A 208 20.26 -6.14 -12.77
CA VAL A 208 18.92 -5.90 -12.22
C VAL A 208 18.42 -7.12 -11.43
N SER A 209 18.71 -8.33 -11.90
CA SER A 209 18.41 -9.58 -11.17
C SER A 209 19.10 -9.60 -9.80
N ALA A 210 20.38 -9.23 -9.74
CA ALA A 210 21.13 -9.17 -8.48
C ALA A 210 20.57 -8.14 -7.49
N LEU A 211 20.10 -6.98 -7.97
CA LEU A 211 19.54 -5.93 -7.11
C LEU A 211 18.11 -6.23 -6.62
N THR A 212 17.29 -6.84 -7.47
CA THR A 212 15.86 -7.05 -7.19
C THR A 212 15.54 -8.41 -6.58
N GLY A 213 16.46 -9.38 -6.69
CA GLY A 213 16.25 -10.78 -6.31
C GLY A 213 15.32 -11.56 -7.26
N LEU A 214 14.94 -10.97 -8.40
CA LEU A 214 14.17 -11.64 -9.44
C LEU A 214 15.08 -12.52 -10.32
N GLU A 215 14.55 -13.59 -10.90
CA GLU A 215 15.29 -14.41 -11.87
C GLU A 215 15.67 -13.59 -13.12
N ALA A 216 16.90 -13.71 -13.60
CA ALA A 216 17.40 -12.96 -14.76
C ALA A 216 16.53 -13.12 -16.02
N ARG A 217 16.01 -14.33 -16.29
CA ARG A 217 15.06 -14.55 -17.39
C ARG A 217 13.80 -13.72 -17.21
N ARG A 218 13.23 -13.72 -15.99
CA ARG A 218 12.01 -12.97 -15.69
C ARG A 218 12.24 -11.46 -15.76
N VAL A 219 13.40 -10.99 -15.32
CA VAL A 219 13.82 -9.60 -15.48
C VAL A 219 13.84 -9.22 -16.96
N PHE A 220 14.46 -10.02 -17.82
CA PHE A 220 14.50 -9.76 -19.25
C PHE A 220 13.08 -9.70 -19.87
N GLU A 221 12.21 -10.65 -19.52
CA GLU A 221 10.80 -10.62 -19.95
C GLU A 221 10.08 -9.33 -19.54
N LEU A 222 10.29 -8.87 -18.30
CA LEU A 222 9.72 -7.62 -17.79
C LEU A 222 10.29 -6.40 -18.49
N ILE A 223 11.59 -6.39 -18.81
CA ILE A 223 12.21 -5.30 -19.58
C ILE A 223 11.57 -5.20 -20.97
N VAL A 224 11.40 -6.31 -21.67
CA VAL A 224 10.72 -6.33 -22.99
C VAL A 224 9.27 -5.84 -22.89
N GLU A 225 8.56 -6.20 -21.82
CA GLU A 225 7.22 -5.68 -21.55
C GLU A 225 7.24 -4.16 -21.31
N LEU A 226 8.19 -3.66 -20.51
CA LEU A 226 8.36 -2.23 -20.22
C LEU A 226 8.79 -1.44 -21.47
N GLU A 227 9.56 -2.02 -22.39
CA GLU A 227 9.89 -1.40 -23.68
C GLU A 227 8.64 -1.24 -24.55
N ARG A 228 7.77 -2.26 -24.58
CA ARG A 228 6.47 -2.17 -25.28
C ARG A 228 5.54 -1.12 -24.67
N GLU A 229 5.64 -0.93 -23.35
CA GLU A 229 4.93 0.12 -22.62
C GLU A 229 5.64 1.48 -22.71
N THR A 230 6.77 1.60 -23.41
CA THR A 230 7.59 2.83 -23.52
C THR A 230 8.13 3.37 -22.19
N ARG A 231 8.24 2.51 -21.17
CA ARG A 231 8.74 2.84 -19.83
C ARG A 231 10.22 2.51 -19.64
N ALA A 232 10.77 1.63 -20.47
CA ALA A 232 12.20 1.31 -20.53
C ALA A 232 12.65 1.34 -21.99
N ARG A 233 13.96 1.44 -22.21
CA ARG A 233 14.56 1.32 -23.54
C ARG A 233 15.95 0.71 -23.47
N PHE A 234 16.35 0.04 -24.53
CA PHE A 234 17.74 -0.24 -24.80
C PHE A 234 18.58 1.06 -24.81
N ASP A 235 19.74 1.02 -24.12
CA ASP A 235 20.71 2.12 -24.09
C ASP A 235 21.89 1.83 -25.02
N ARG A 236 22.69 0.80 -24.71
CA ARG A 236 23.90 0.41 -25.45
C ARG A 236 24.31 -1.03 -25.14
N ILE A 237 25.29 -1.55 -25.89
CA ILE A 237 25.98 -2.81 -25.55
C ILE A 237 27.31 -2.48 -24.89
N GLU A 238 27.57 -3.09 -23.74
CA GLU A 238 28.85 -3.00 -23.02
C GLU A 238 29.31 -4.41 -22.65
N HIS A 239 30.55 -4.77 -22.99
CA HIS A 239 31.10 -6.12 -22.77
C HIS A 239 30.17 -7.27 -23.25
N GLU A 240 29.64 -7.16 -24.47
CA GLU A 240 28.70 -8.12 -25.09
C GLU A 240 27.34 -8.26 -24.36
N ARG A 241 27.03 -7.34 -23.44
CA ARG A 241 25.76 -7.34 -22.70
C ARG A 241 24.92 -6.12 -23.08
N PRO A 242 23.63 -6.29 -23.41
CA PRO A 242 22.72 -5.18 -23.59
C PRO A 242 22.41 -4.52 -22.25
N LEU A 243 22.56 -3.20 -22.19
CA LEU A 243 22.13 -2.35 -21.09
C LEU A 243 20.82 -1.68 -21.43
N TYR A 244 19.97 -1.55 -20.43
CA TYR A 244 18.66 -0.92 -20.52
C TYR A 244 18.59 0.21 -19.51
N VAL A 245 17.74 1.19 -19.78
CA VAL A 245 17.52 2.34 -18.90
C VAL A 245 16.04 2.68 -18.87
N GLU A 246 15.57 3.19 -17.73
CA GLU A 246 14.24 3.76 -17.62
C GLU A 246 14.09 4.96 -18.57
N VAL A 247 12.93 5.06 -19.22
CA VAL A 247 12.55 6.27 -19.94
C VAL A 247 12.03 7.27 -18.90
N ALA A 248 12.82 8.29 -18.59
CA ALA A 248 12.35 9.37 -17.75
C ALA A 248 11.17 10.06 -18.44
N ASN A 249 9.98 9.97 -17.86
CA ASN A 249 8.85 10.76 -18.30
C ASN A 249 9.20 12.24 -18.10
N ALA A 250 9.21 13.01 -19.20
CA ALA A 250 9.28 14.47 -19.18
C ALA A 250 8.04 15.06 -18.50
#